data_AF-A0A2E5I8U7-F1
#
_entry.id   AF-A0A2E5I8U7-F1
#
_cell.length_a   1.000
_cell.length_b   1.000
_cell.length_c   1.000
_cell.angle_alpha   90.00
_cell.angle_beta   90.00
_cell.angle_gamma   90.00
#
_symmetry.space_group_name_H-M   'P 1'
#
loop_
_entity.id
_entity.type
_entity.pdbx_description
1 polymer ?
#
loop_
_entity_poly.entity_id
_entity_poly.type
_entity_poly.pdbx_seq_one_letter_code
_entity_poly.pdbx_strand_id
1 'polypeptide(L)'
;MKYIFLGIILFTLYTSNPTTTEFTSFIADHVRTEMSNEGQSKEISDLAGGLSSMLAKASVVRKDFIFASTYFIDMSLLRDFGKDINDIHMLGIGGKFIPISR
;
A
#
# COMPACT_ATOMS: atom_id res chain seq x y z
N MET A 1 -7.04 24.42 26.64
CA MET A 1 -7.39 24.45 25.21
C MET A 1 -6.29 23.91 24.29
N LYS A 2 -5.00 24.25 24.47
CA LYS A 2 -3.89 23.78 23.59
C LYS A 2 -3.82 22.25 23.39
N TYR A 3 -4.12 21.46 24.42
CA TYR A 3 -4.08 19.99 24.35
C TYR A 3 -5.34 19.34 23.75
N ILE A 4 -6.45 20.08 23.66
CA ILE A 4 -7.70 19.57 23.06
C ILE A 4 -7.51 19.41 21.54
N PHE A 5 -6.90 20.41 20.89
CA PHE A 5 -6.56 20.33 19.47
C PHE A 5 -5.58 19.19 19.16
N LEU A 6 -4.56 19.00 20.00
CA LEU A 6 -3.63 17.89 19.85
C LEU A 6 -4.34 16.53 20.00
N GLY A 7 -5.24 16.41 20.97
CA GLY A 7 -6.06 15.22 21.17
C GLY A 7 -6.95 14.91 19.95
N ILE A 8 -7.56 15.94 19.34
CA ILE A 8 -8.36 15.78 18.12
C ILE A 8 -7.49 15.30 16.96
N ILE A 9 -6.32 15.90 16.74
CA ILE A 9 -5.40 15.51 15.65
C ILE A 9 -4.96 14.05 15.82
N LEU A 10 -4.54 13.66 17.02
CA LEU A 10 -4.12 12.30 17.31
C LEU A 10 -5.26 11.30 17.14
N PHE A 11 -6.47 11.66 17.56
CA PHE A 11 -7.66 10.84 17.38
C PHE A 11 -8.00 10.66 15.89
N THR A 12 -7.97 11.75 15.11
CA THR A 12 -8.20 11.69 13.66
C THR A 12 -7.17 10.81 12.97
N LEU A 13 -5.89 10.92 13.32
CA LEU A 13 -4.83 10.08 12.76
C LEU A 13 -5.01 8.61 13.14
N TYR A 14 -5.42 8.34 14.38
CA TYR A 14 -5.74 6.99 14.82
C TYR A 14 -6.89 6.37 14.02
N THR A 15 -8.00 7.09 13.85
CA THR A 15 -9.18 6.59 13.12
C THR A 15 -8.98 6.52 11.61
N SER A 16 -8.06 7.33 11.07
CA SER A 16 -7.71 7.34 9.64
C SER A 16 -6.48 6.48 9.32
N ASN A 17 -6.03 5.66 10.26
CA ASN A 17 -4.98 4.71 10.00
C ASN A 17 -5.50 3.69 8.97
N PRO A 18 -4.89 3.60 7.77
CA PRO A 18 -5.42 2.73 6.73
C PRO A 18 -5.45 1.27 7.17
N THR A 19 -6.22 0.46 6.46
CA THR A 19 -6.40 -0.97 6.66
C THR A 19 -5.59 -1.75 5.65
N THR A 20 -5.46 -3.07 5.85
CA THR A 20 -4.87 -3.97 4.86
C THR A 20 -5.66 -3.95 3.54
N THR A 21 -6.99 -3.87 3.61
CA THR A 21 -7.85 -3.79 2.42
C THR A 21 -7.56 -2.53 1.61
N GLU A 22 -7.50 -1.36 2.27
CA GLU A 22 -7.17 -0.10 1.60
C GLU A 22 -5.77 -0.14 0.97
N PHE A 23 -4.81 -0.80 1.62
CA PHE A 23 -3.48 -0.99 1.05
C PHE A 23 -3.50 -1.88 -0.21
N THR A 24 -4.22 -3.00 -0.18
CA THR A 24 -4.33 -3.88 -1.35
C THR A 24 -5.06 -3.23 -2.52
N SER A 25 -6.01 -2.33 -2.26
CA SER A 25 -6.65 -1.52 -3.29
C SER A 25 -5.68 -0.46 -3.84
N PHE A 26 -4.91 0.19 -2.96
CA PHE A 26 -3.88 1.14 -3.38
C PHE A 26 -2.86 0.50 -4.33
N ILE A 27 -2.36 -0.71 -4.03
CA ILE A 27 -1.44 -1.43 -4.91
C ILE A 27 -2.10 -1.73 -6.26
N ALA A 28 -3.34 -2.20 -6.25
CA ALA A 28 -4.10 -2.50 -7.47
C ALA A 28 -4.25 -1.27 -8.37
N ASP A 29 -4.62 -0.14 -7.77
CA ASP A 29 -4.82 1.12 -8.48
C ASP A 29 -3.50 1.70 -8.99
N HIS A 30 -2.43 1.58 -8.21
CA HIS A 30 -1.09 1.99 -8.63
C HIS A 30 -0.62 1.19 -9.85
N VAL A 31 -0.68 -0.14 -9.79
CA VAL A 31 -0.28 -1.01 -10.91
C VAL A 31 -1.14 -0.78 -12.15
N ARG A 32 -2.47 -0.65 -11.99
CA ARG A 32 -3.37 -0.33 -13.11
C ARG A 32 -2.96 1.00 -13.77
N THR A 33 -2.66 2.00 -12.96
CA THR A 33 -2.27 3.34 -13.45
C THR A 33 -0.94 3.29 -14.18
N GLU A 34 0.07 2.61 -13.64
CA GLU A 34 1.37 2.45 -14.30
C GLU A 34 1.23 1.72 -15.64
N MET A 35 0.49 0.59 -15.70
CA MET A 35 0.26 -0.15 -16.96
C MET A 35 -0.46 0.72 -18.00
N SER A 36 -1.45 1.51 -17.57
CA SER A 36 -2.12 2.44 -18.46
C SER A 36 -1.18 3.56 -18.96
N ASN A 37 -0.28 4.05 -18.11
CA ASN A 37 0.72 5.07 -18.48
C ASN A 37 1.76 4.52 -19.46
N GLU A 38 2.06 3.23 -19.39
CA GLU A 38 2.90 2.51 -20.36
C GLU A 38 2.18 2.23 -21.70
N GLY A 39 0.91 2.61 -21.83
CA GLY A 39 0.13 2.48 -23.07
C GLY A 39 -0.57 1.12 -23.25
N GLN A 40 -0.69 0.33 -22.18
CA GLN A 40 -1.42 -0.95 -22.23
C GLN A 40 -2.92 -0.75 -22.39
N SER A 41 -3.62 -1.78 -22.90
CA SER A 41 -5.09 -1.75 -22.98
C SER A 41 -5.71 -1.69 -21.58
N LYS A 42 -6.97 -1.24 -21.54
CA LYS A 42 -7.74 -1.23 -20.30
C LYS A 42 -7.87 -2.63 -19.69
N GLU A 43 -8.13 -3.66 -20.51
CA GLU A 43 -8.27 -5.03 -19.98
C GLU A 43 -6.96 -5.54 -19.37
N ILE A 44 -5.81 -5.26 -20.01
CA ILE A 44 -4.49 -5.65 -19.50
C ILE A 44 -4.19 -4.92 -18.19
N SER A 45 -4.46 -3.62 -18.15
CA SER A 45 -4.25 -2.79 -16.95
C SER A 45 -5.13 -3.24 -15.78
N ASP A 46 -6.40 -3.54 -16.04
CA ASP A 46 -7.35 -4.05 -15.04
C ASP A 46 -6.94 -5.45 -14.54
N LEU A 47 -6.48 -6.33 -15.44
CA LEU A 47 -5.97 -7.65 -15.07
C LEU A 47 -4.73 -7.54 -14.18
N ALA A 48 -3.76 -6.69 -14.55
CA ALA A 48 -2.55 -6.46 -13.76
C ALA A 48 -2.87 -5.89 -12.37
N GLY A 49 -3.79 -4.93 -12.29
CA GLY A 49 -4.31 -4.41 -11.02
C GLY A 49 -4.97 -5.50 -10.16
N GLY A 50 -5.79 -6.37 -10.76
CA GLY A 50 -6.40 -7.50 -10.05
C GLY A 50 -5.39 -8.50 -9.49
N LEU A 51 -4.42 -8.92 -10.32
CA LEU A 51 -3.37 -9.86 -9.92
C LEU A 51 -2.48 -9.29 -8.82
N SER A 52 -2.06 -8.03 -8.94
CA SER A 52 -1.26 -7.35 -7.91
C SER A 52 -2.02 -7.20 -6.59
N SER A 53 -3.34 -6.92 -6.63
CA SER A 53 -4.18 -6.90 -5.43
C SER A 53 -4.22 -8.26 -4.73
N MET A 54 -4.40 -9.34 -5.50
CA MET A 54 -4.42 -10.71 -4.97
C MET A 54 -3.08 -11.09 -4.33
N LEU A 55 -1.97 -10.77 -5.01
CA LEU A 55 -0.63 -11.00 -4.48
C LEU A 55 -0.41 -10.20 -3.19
N ALA A 56 -0.68 -8.90 -3.20
CA ALA A 56 -0.57 -8.04 -2.03
C ALA A 56 -1.41 -8.60 -0.87
N LYS A 57 -2.65 -9.03 -1.13
CA LYS A 57 -3.53 -9.61 -0.10
C LYS A 57 -2.97 -10.90 0.51
N ALA A 58 -2.25 -11.70 -0.28
CA ALA A 58 -1.69 -12.96 0.18
C ALA A 58 -0.42 -12.81 1.02
N SER A 59 0.39 -11.78 0.74
CA SER A 59 1.73 -11.63 1.33
C SER A 59 1.93 -10.39 2.20
N VAL A 60 0.96 -9.47 2.25
CA VAL A 60 1.10 -8.25 3.07
C VAL A 60 1.20 -8.56 4.56
N VAL A 61 2.25 -8.02 5.17
CA VAL A 61 2.42 -7.98 6.61
C VAL A 61 2.19 -6.55 7.09
N ARG A 62 1.11 -6.35 7.86
CA ARG A 62 0.79 -5.06 8.50
C ARG A 62 1.29 -5.07 9.94
N LYS A 63 1.95 -3.98 10.35
CA LYS A 63 2.35 -3.74 11.74
C LYS A 63 1.82 -2.39 12.21
N ASP A 64 1.07 -2.42 13.30
CA ASP A 64 0.36 -1.26 13.82
C ASP A 64 1.19 -0.48 14.85
N PHE A 65 1.11 0.84 14.76
CA PHE A 65 1.58 1.80 15.74
C PHE A 65 0.40 2.68 16.20
N ILE A 66 0.66 3.57 17.16
CA ILE A 66 -0.39 4.37 17.81
C ILE A 66 -1.18 5.24 16.82
N PHE A 67 -0.60 5.70 15.72
CA PHE A 67 -1.25 6.62 14.76
C PHE A 67 -0.86 6.34 13.29
N ALA A 68 -0.21 5.21 13.04
CA ALA A 68 0.26 4.81 11.72
C ALA A 68 0.43 3.29 11.69
N SER A 69 0.56 2.72 10.50
CA SER A 69 0.92 1.31 10.31
C SER A 69 1.97 1.18 9.23
N THR A 70 2.83 0.18 9.32
CA THR A 70 3.72 -0.21 8.22
C THR A 70 3.14 -1.40 7.47
N TYR A 71 3.37 -1.44 6.17
CA TYR A 71 2.94 -2.47 5.25
C TYR A 71 4.14 -2.98 4.50
N PHE A 72 4.38 -4.27 4.59
CA PHE A 72 5.48 -4.95 3.93
C PHE A 72 4.94 -6.01 2.99
N ILE A 73 5.43 -6.05 1.76
CA ILE A 73 5.23 -7.18 0.84
C ILE A 73 6.60 -7.73 0.47
N ASP A 74 6.82 -9.00 0.82
CA ASP A 74 7.97 -9.76 0.38
C ASP A 74 7.84 -10.08 -1.12
N MET A 75 8.79 -9.58 -1.92
CA MET A 75 8.82 -9.81 -3.37
C MET A 75 9.79 -10.92 -3.78
N SER A 76 10.33 -11.67 -2.82
CA SER A 76 11.29 -12.75 -3.06
C SER A 76 10.80 -13.76 -4.09
N LEU A 77 9.51 -14.12 -4.06
CA LEU A 77 8.94 -15.03 -5.06
C LEU A 77 9.10 -14.49 -6.49
N LEU A 78 8.79 -13.21 -6.73
CA LEU A 78 8.93 -12.60 -8.06
C LEU A 78 10.40 -12.48 -8.47
N ARG A 79 11.28 -12.24 -7.50
CA ARG A 79 12.72 -12.19 -7.72
C ARG A 79 13.30 -13.55 -8.11
N ASP A 80 12.80 -14.62 -7.51
CA ASP A 80 13.14 -15.99 -7.88
C ASP A 80 12.69 -16.36 -9.31
N PHE A 81 11.62 -15.71 -9.82
CA PHE A 81 11.20 -15.78 -11.22
C PHE A 81 11.99 -14.87 -12.18
N GLY A 82 13.11 -14.28 -11.72
CA GLY A 82 14.03 -13.50 -12.53
C GLY A 82 13.62 -12.03 -12.73
N LYS A 83 12.69 -11.51 -11.92
CA LYS A 83 12.38 -10.07 -11.90
C LYS A 83 13.28 -9.34 -10.91
N ASP A 84 13.94 -8.28 -11.36
CA ASP A 84 14.65 -7.37 -10.47
C ASP A 84 13.63 -6.42 -9.82
N ILE A 85 13.03 -6.88 -8.71
CA ILE A 85 12.01 -6.14 -7.96
C ILE A 85 12.36 -6.12 -6.48
N ASN A 86 12.34 -4.93 -5.90
CA ASN A 86 12.56 -4.72 -4.48
C ASN A 86 11.30 -5.04 -3.67
N ASP A 87 11.50 -5.39 -2.41
CA ASP A 87 10.40 -5.54 -1.47
C ASP A 87 9.64 -4.22 -1.31
N ILE A 88 8.32 -4.30 -1.17
CA ILE A 88 7.50 -3.09 -0.99
C ILE A 88 7.41 -2.80 0.50
N HIS A 89 7.86 -1.61 0.91
CA HIS A 89 7.76 -1.16 2.28
C HIS A 89 7.13 0.23 2.36
N MET A 90 5.95 0.30 2.98
CA MET A 90 5.09 1.48 2.96
C MET A 90 4.64 1.86 4.38
N LEU A 91 4.61 3.14 4.68
CA LEU A 91 3.97 3.72 5.85
C LEU A 91 2.56 4.17 5.49
N GLY A 92 1.56 3.60 6.15
CA GLY A 92 0.19 4.06 6.18
C GLY A 92 -0.02 5.08 7.29
N ILE A 93 -0.45 6.29 6.94
CA ILE A 93 -0.80 7.34 7.91
C ILE A 93 -1.82 8.29 7.28
N GLY A 94 -2.89 8.63 8.02
CA GLY A 94 -3.88 9.61 7.55
C GLY A 94 -4.54 9.24 6.21
N GLY A 95 -4.84 7.95 6.01
CA GLY A 95 -5.42 7.41 4.77
C GLY A 95 -4.48 7.41 3.56
N LYS A 96 -3.18 7.65 3.74
CA LYS A 96 -2.18 7.68 2.67
C LYS A 96 -1.10 6.62 2.89
N PHE A 97 -0.47 6.20 1.80
CA PHE A 97 0.67 5.28 1.80
C PHE A 97 1.92 6.01 1.28
N ILE A 98 3.02 5.89 2.02
CA ILE A 98 4.29 6.58 1.74
C ILE A 98 5.41 5.53 1.74
N PRO A 99 6.24 5.41 0.68
CA PRO A 99 7.35 4.47 0.67
C PRO A 99 8.41 4.85 1.71
N ILE A 100 8.90 3.85 2.46
CA ILE A 100 9.88 4.04 3.55
C ILE A 100 11.23 3.34 3.32
N SER A 101 11.34 2.46 2.34
CA SER A 101 12.62 2.03 1.79
C SER A 101 12.52 1.91 0.26
N ARG A 102 13.65 2.11 -0.43
CA ARG A 102 13.82 1.85 -1.85
C ARG A 102 14.44 0.49 -2.07
#